data_AF-A0A6I4Z491-F1
#
_entry.id   AF-A0A6I4Z491-F1
#
_cell.length_a   1.000
_cell.length_b   1.000
_cell.length_c   1.000
_cell.angle_alpha   90.00
_cell.angle_beta   90.00
_cell.angle_gamma   90.00
#
_symmetry.space_group_name_H-M   'P 1'
#
loop_
_entity.id
_entity.type
_entity.pdbx_description
1 polymer ?
#
loop_
_entity_poly.entity_id
_entity_poly.type
_entity_poly.pdbx_seq_one_letter_code
_entity_poly.pdbx_strand_id
1 'polypeptide(L)'
;MPGQDLDRLFSPRAVAVVGASTNVDSPGHDYVRALREFGFEGEVYPINPRADEVAGYRAYPSLGEVPGAVDLVICCIPATGVPDVVEACGEARIPFLHLFTGRLSETGDADAASLEEEIEARAKARGVRLLGPNGLGIYHPAGRIAFRPDLPRVGGGVAFLSQSGNNAVEVVIRGVARGLRFGKVANYGNGLDLTPGELLAWLADDPETAVVGAYVEGVADGRGFYEGLRRAAARKPVVIQKAGRSAEGAGAAASHTAALAGEAAIWSGMLRQAGAIEAHSQEQLLDLMVGASLLERPGGRRVAVAGGGGGRSVQSADACAAQGLALPPLPADVRERVAERAPALADWVRNPVDQSILAGSGLSANGLLAMMAGSGAYDAGIANVGEEWFLGRPEAEGRLRHACTRLREAIAGSPIPVAVVLGATEMTAEWQRTLIDSVREELVEAGLAVFPTVERAALALGRLAPR
;
A
#
# COMPACT_ATOMS: atom_id res chain seq x y z
N MET A 1 -10.42 10.75 23.51
CA MET A 1 -10.58 11.55 22.28
C MET A 1 -12.01 11.35 21.80
N PRO A 2 -12.86 12.38 21.73
CA PRO A 2 -14.13 12.25 21.03
C PRO A 2 -13.81 11.78 19.61
N GLY A 3 -14.44 10.69 19.16
CA GLY A 3 -14.21 10.16 17.81
C GLY A 3 -14.64 11.22 16.80
N GLN A 4 -13.67 11.80 16.10
CA GLN A 4 -13.95 12.75 15.04
C GLN A 4 -14.36 11.97 13.80
N ASP A 5 -15.50 12.38 13.25
CA ASP A 5 -16.04 11.88 11.99
C ASP A 5 -15.17 12.42 10.84
N LEU A 6 -14.16 11.63 10.45
CA LEU A 6 -13.40 11.86 9.22
C LEU A 6 -14.12 11.29 7.98
N ASP A 7 -15.33 10.72 8.13
CA ASP A 7 -16.06 10.13 7.01
C ASP A 7 -16.44 11.22 6.01
N ARG A 8 -16.77 12.44 6.48
CA ARG A 8 -17.01 13.60 5.60
C ARG A 8 -15.77 14.09 4.86
N LEU A 9 -14.55 13.79 5.34
CA LEU A 9 -13.33 14.07 4.59
C LEU A 9 -13.18 13.09 3.43
N PHE A 10 -13.39 11.79 3.65
CA PHE A 10 -13.21 10.76 2.61
C PHE A 10 -14.43 10.62 1.68
N SER A 11 -15.62 10.94 2.16
CA SER A 11 -16.90 10.85 1.43
C SER A 11 -17.68 12.18 1.48
N PRO A 12 -17.09 13.30 1.01
CA PRO A 12 -17.79 14.58 0.93
C PRO A 12 -18.93 14.51 -0.09
N ARG A 13 -20.02 15.23 0.19
CA ARG A 13 -21.16 15.41 -0.73
C ARG A 13 -20.95 16.57 -1.70
N ALA A 14 -20.06 17.50 -1.34
CA ALA A 14 -19.72 18.65 -2.15
C ALA A 14 -18.26 19.08 -1.91
N VAL A 15 -17.55 19.35 -2.99
CA VAL A 15 -16.15 19.77 -3.00
C VAL A 15 -16.02 21.10 -3.72
N ALA A 16 -15.42 22.09 -3.06
CA ALA A 16 -15.03 23.35 -3.69
C ALA A 16 -13.53 23.38 -3.99
N VAL A 17 -13.14 23.94 -5.13
CA VAL A 17 -11.73 24.03 -5.54
C VAL A 17 -11.32 25.50 -5.63
N VAL A 18 -10.63 26.00 -4.61
CA VAL A 18 -10.10 27.36 -4.54
C VAL A 18 -8.79 27.45 -5.30
N GLY A 19 -8.72 28.37 -6.27
CA GLY A 19 -7.62 28.41 -7.24
C GLY A 19 -7.90 27.59 -8.50
N ALA A 20 -9.14 27.14 -8.70
CA ALA A 20 -9.59 26.60 -9.98
C ALA A 20 -9.31 27.62 -11.11
N SER A 21 -8.95 27.14 -12.30
CA SER A 21 -8.52 28.01 -13.39
C SER A 21 -8.83 27.40 -14.75
N THR A 22 -9.01 28.26 -15.76
CA THR A 22 -9.12 27.84 -17.16
C THR A 22 -7.78 27.45 -17.77
N ASN A 23 -6.66 27.75 -17.09
CA ASN A 23 -5.34 27.24 -17.47
C ASN A 23 -5.24 25.74 -17.19
N VAL A 24 -5.18 24.94 -18.25
CA VAL A 24 -5.10 23.47 -18.21
C VAL A 24 -3.85 22.92 -17.54
N ASP A 25 -2.80 23.73 -17.40
CA ASP A 25 -1.54 23.36 -16.74
C ASP A 25 -1.53 23.70 -15.24
N SER A 26 -2.63 24.25 -14.71
CA SER A 26 -2.69 24.64 -13.30
C SER A 26 -3.20 23.51 -12.39
N PRO A 27 -2.67 23.38 -11.17
CA PRO A 27 -3.16 22.37 -10.21
C PRO A 27 -4.66 22.48 -9.91
N GLY A 28 -5.19 23.71 -9.80
CA GLY A 28 -6.61 23.91 -9.58
C GLY A 28 -7.48 23.41 -10.75
N HIS A 29 -7.00 23.53 -12.00
CA HIS A 29 -7.66 22.89 -13.14
C HIS A 29 -7.61 21.36 -13.05
N ASP A 30 -6.44 20.82 -12.72
CA ASP A 30 -6.23 19.37 -12.59
C ASP A 30 -7.14 18.75 -11.53
N TYR A 31 -7.36 19.38 -10.38
CA TYR A 31 -8.29 18.85 -9.36
C TYR A 31 -9.74 18.84 -9.83
N VAL A 32 -10.21 19.92 -10.48
CA VAL A 32 -11.58 19.95 -11.04
C VAL A 32 -11.73 18.88 -12.13
N ARG A 33 -10.72 18.74 -13.00
CA ARG A 33 -10.69 17.70 -14.04
C ARG A 33 -10.67 16.30 -13.42
N ALA A 34 -9.87 16.08 -12.37
CA ALA A 34 -9.77 14.79 -11.69
C ALA A 34 -11.11 14.39 -11.07
N LEU A 35 -11.80 15.30 -10.35
CA LEU A 35 -13.15 15.03 -9.82
C LEU A 35 -14.12 14.66 -10.94
N ARG A 36 -14.10 15.40 -12.06
CA ARG A 36 -14.96 15.13 -13.22
C ARG A 36 -14.69 13.77 -13.83
N GLU A 37 -13.45 13.53 -14.24
CA GLU A 37 -13.07 12.36 -15.03
C GLU A 37 -13.09 11.10 -14.19
N PHE A 38 -12.71 11.19 -12.91
CA PHE A 38 -12.79 10.09 -11.96
C PHE A 38 -14.25 9.74 -11.58
N GLY A 39 -15.18 10.67 -11.82
CA GLY A 39 -16.62 10.44 -11.78
C GLY A 39 -17.25 10.72 -10.42
N PHE A 40 -16.72 11.69 -9.68
CA PHE A 40 -17.27 12.13 -8.39
C PHE A 40 -18.77 12.43 -8.54
N GLU A 41 -19.59 11.85 -7.66
CA GLU A 41 -21.05 11.96 -7.74
C GLU A 41 -21.62 13.14 -6.96
N GLY A 42 -20.80 13.79 -6.12
CA GLY A 42 -21.18 14.98 -5.39
C GLY A 42 -21.07 16.26 -6.21
N GLU A 43 -21.42 17.37 -5.58
CA GLU A 43 -21.36 18.70 -6.19
C GLU A 43 -19.91 19.19 -6.30
N VAL A 44 -19.54 19.77 -7.44
CA VAL A 44 -18.20 20.35 -7.66
C VAL A 44 -18.34 21.85 -7.90
N TYR A 45 -17.66 22.64 -7.06
CA TYR A 45 -17.70 24.10 -7.11
C TYR A 45 -16.30 24.69 -7.36
N PRO A 46 -15.91 24.90 -8.62
CA PRO A 46 -14.70 25.66 -8.94
C PRO A 46 -14.83 27.10 -8.43
N ILE A 47 -13.84 27.59 -7.69
CA ILE A 47 -13.81 28.97 -7.21
C ILE A 47 -12.76 29.76 -8.01
N ASN A 48 -13.24 30.68 -8.83
CA ASN A 48 -12.44 31.57 -9.66
C ASN A 48 -13.16 32.94 -9.82
N PRO A 49 -12.53 34.07 -9.44
CA PRO A 49 -13.15 35.40 -9.52
C PRO A 49 -13.52 35.90 -10.92
N ARG A 50 -13.02 35.26 -11.98
CA ARG A 50 -13.08 35.78 -13.36
C ARG A 50 -13.69 34.82 -14.38
N ALA A 51 -13.66 33.53 -14.11
CA ALA A 51 -14.15 32.52 -15.05
C ALA A 51 -15.61 32.18 -14.75
N ASP A 52 -16.43 32.01 -15.79
CA ASP A 52 -17.79 31.51 -15.66
C ASP A 52 -17.83 29.97 -15.57
N GLU A 53 -16.83 29.29 -16.14
CA GLU A 53 -16.72 27.83 -16.18
C GLU A 53 -15.26 27.38 -16.06
N VAL A 54 -15.01 26.28 -15.36
CA VAL A 54 -13.73 25.57 -15.30
C VAL A 54 -13.96 24.07 -15.49
N ALA A 55 -13.27 23.48 -16.47
CA ALA A 55 -13.30 22.05 -16.77
C ALA A 55 -14.71 21.44 -16.89
N GLY A 56 -15.68 22.21 -17.41
CA GLY A 56 -17.08 21.76 -17.60
C GLY A 56 -18.01 22.01 -16.41
N TYR A 57 -17.54 22.63 -15.32
CA TYR A 57 -18.37 23.03 -14.19
C TYR A 57 -18.47 24.56 -14.10
N ARG A 58 -19.66 25.05 -13.77
CA ARG A 58 -19.88 26.47 -13.47
C ARG A 58 -18.96 26.90 -12.32
N ALA A 59 -18.20 27.97 -12.54
CA ALA A 59 -17.33 28.55 -11.54
C ALA A 59 -18.03 29.67 -10.76
N TYR A 60 -17.56 29.91 -9.53
CA TYR A 60 -18.09 30.91 -8.62
C TYR A 60 -16.98 31.88 -8.19
N PRO A 61 -17.27 33.17 -7.95
CA PRO A 61 -16.22 34.14 -7.65
C PRO A 61 -15.60 33.93 -6.26
N SER A 62 -16.39 33.44 -5.31
CA SER A 62 -16.00 33.22 -3.91
C SER A 62 -16.75 32.03 -3.29
N LEU A 63 -16.24 31.51 -2.17
CA LEU A 63 -16.89 30.41 -1.43
C LEU A 63 -18.30 30.81 -0.92
N GLY A 64 -18.51 32.07 -0.55
CA GLY A 64 -19.80 32.57 -0.06
C GLY A 64 -20.90 32.65 -1.11
N GLU A 65 -20.54 32.55 -2.40
CA GLU A 65 -21.49 32.59 -3.52
C GLU A 65 -21.91 31.20 -4.00
N VAL A 66 -21.34 30.14 -3.41
CA VAL A 66 -21.74 28.77 -3.72
C VAL A 66 -23.16 28.50 -3.19
N PRO A 67 -24.06 27.90 -3.99
CA PRO A 67 -25.47 27.75 -3.62
C PRO A 67 -25.74 26.65 -2.58
N GLY A 68 -24.76 25.79 -2.29
CA GLY A 68 -24.91 24.61 -1.43
C GLY A 68 -23.88 24.56 -0.30
N ALA A 69 -24.11 23.63 0.64
CA ALA A 69 -23.14 23.34 1.69
C ALA A 69 -21.94 22.60 1.12
N VAL A 70 -20.72 23.00 1.51
CA VAL A 70 -19.46 22.38 1.08
C VAL A 70 -18.89 21.56 2.24
N ASP A 71 -18.47 20.33 1.95
CA ASP A 71 -17.89 19.42 2.95
C ASP A 71 -16.35 19.51 2.95
N LEU A 72 -15.75 19.75 1.78
CA LEU A 72 -14.30 19.83 1.60
C LEU A 72 -13.93 20.97 0.64
N VAL A 73 -12.96 21.80 1.02
CA VAL A 73 -12.29 22.75 0.13
C VAL A 73 -10.91 22.23 -0.23
N ILE A 74 -10.58 22.18 -1.52
CA ILE A 74 -9.23 21.95 -2.03
C ILE A 74 -8.64 23.31 -2.40
N CYS A 75 -7.51 23.69 -1.79
CA CYS A 75 -6.88 24.98 -1.98
C CYS A 75 -5.57 24.85 -2.77
N CYS A 76 -5.52 25.55 -3.91
CA CYS A 76 -4.42 25.55 -4.87
C CYS A 76 -3.86 26.95 -5.15
N ILE A 77 -4.08 27.91 -4.25
CA ILE A 77 -3.59 29.30 -4.37
C ILE A 77 -2.25 29.49 -3.64
N PRO A 78 -1.50 30.59 -3.85
CA PRO A 78 -0.29 30.89 -3.09
C PRO A 78 -0.54 30.95 -1.58
N ALA A 79 0.48 30.57 -0.78
CA ALA A 79 0.41 30.46 0.68
C ALA A 79 -0.12 31.74 1.37
N THR A 80 0.26 32.92 0.86
CA THR A 80 -0.15 34.21 1.43
C THR A 80 -1.65 34.47 1.37
N GLY A 81 -2.40 33.79 0.49
CA GLY A 81 -3.86 33.89 0.42
C GLY A 81 -4.60 32.83 1.24
N VAL A 82 -3.90 31.83 1.80
CA VAL A 82 -4.52 30.75 2.57
C VAL A 82 -5.25 31.24 3.83
N PRO A 83 -4.74 32.23 4.61
CA PRO A 83 -5.47 32.77 5.75
C PRO A 83 -6.89 33.23 5.40
N ASP A 84 -7.07 33.94 4.28
CA ASP A 84 -8.40 34.41 3.84
C ASP A 84 -9.33 33.25 3.46
N VAL A 85 -8.78 32.17 2.88
CA VAL A 85 -9.55 30.96 2.58
C VAL A 85 -9.99 30.26 3.87
N VAL A 86 -9.14 30.22 4.91
CA VAL A 86 -9.50 29.68 6.23
C VAL A 86 -10.65 30.48 6.85
N GLU A 87 -10.59 31.81 6.78
CA GLU A 87 -11.69 32.67 7.25
C GLU A 87 -13.00 32.37 6.52
N ALA A 88 -12.97 32.31 5.19
CA ALA A 88 -14.12 31.99 4.36
C ALA A 88 -14.68 30.59 4.64
N CYS A 89 -13.83 29.59 4.88
CA CYS A 89 -14.25 28.26 5.30
C CYS A 89 -14.97 28.30 6.64
N GLY A 90 -14.44 29.06 7.61
CA GLY A 90 -15.06 29.25 8.93
C GLY A 90 -16.45 29.90 8.85
N GLU A 91 -16.58 30.97 8.06
CA GLU A 91 -17.85 31.67 7.83
C GLU A 91 -18.90 30.77 7.17
N ALA A 92 -18.48 29.98 6.18
CA ALA A 92 -19.32 29.02 5.48
C ALA A 92 -19.55 27.70 6.25
N ARG A 93 -18.95 27.53 7.44
CA ARG A 93 -18.98 26.31 8.27
C ARG A 93 -18.50 25.06 7.53
N ILE A 94 -17.47 25.22 6.70
CA ILE A 94 -16.83 24.14 5.96
C ILE A 94 -15.88 23.42 6.92
N PRO A 95 -16.04 22.10 7.14
CA PRO A 95 -15.29 21.40 8.18
C PRO A 95 -13.84 21.07 7.78
N PHE A 96 -13.56 20.87 6.49
CA PHE A 96 -12.24 20.43 6.01
C PHE A 96 -11.67 21.33 4.92
N LEU A 97 -10.40 21.66 5.06
CA LEU A 97 -9.59 22.35 4.07
C LEU A 97 -8.35 21.51 3.73
N HIS A 98 -8.32 20.98 2.52
CA HIS A 98 -7.15 20.35 1.93
C HIS A 98 -6.25 21.41 1.29
N LEU A 99 -5.03 21.53 1.79
CA LEU A 99 -4.01 22.43 1.31
C LEU A 99 -3.05 21.69 0.37
N PHE A 100 -3.29 21.79 -0.94
CA PHE A 100 -2.26 21.46 -1.94
C PHE A 100 -1.11 22.47 -1.90
N THR A 101 -1.45 23.72 -1.58
CA THR A 101 -0.49 24.79 -1.32
C THR A 101 0.62 24.34 -0.38
N GLY A 102 1.87 24.54 -0.81
CA GLY A 102 3.07 24.39 0.02
C GLY A 102 3.90 25.68 -0.01
N ARG A 103 5.21 25.52 0.11
CA ARG A 103 6.23 26.55 0.35
C ARG A 103 6.02 27.26 1.69
N LEU A 104 5.79 26.48 2.74
CA LEU A 104 5.63 26.95 4.12
C LEU A 104 6.88 26.56 4.93
N SER A 105 6.71 25.98 6.13
CA SER A 105 7.82 25.66 7.03
C SER A 105 8.86 24.72 6.42
N GLU A 106 8.48 23.91 5.43
CA GLU A 106 9.39 22.98 4.75
C GLU A 106 10.48 23.67 3.92
N THR A 107 10.34 24.97 3.67
CA THR A 107 11.37 25.77 2.97
C THR A 107 12.54 26.14 3.88
N GLY A 108 12.37 26.04 5.20
CA GLY A 108 13.31 26.56 6.20
C GLY A 108 13.32 28.08 6.34
N ASP A 109 12.44 28.79 5.62
CA ASP A 109 12.26 30.24 5.73
C ASP A 109 11.39 30.61 6.95
N ALA A 110 11.84 31.59 7.73
CA ALA A 110 11.18 31.98 8.98
C ALA A 110 9.83 32.67 8.75
N ASP A 111 9.68 33.45 7.68
CA ASP A 111 8.42 34.12 7.35
C ASP A 111 7.40 33.08 6.86
N ALA A 112 7.85 32.10 6.07
CA ALA A 112 7.03 30.97 5.64
C ALA A 112 6.57 30.09 6.82
N ALA A 113 7.44 29.86 7.82
CA ALA A 113 7.08 29.16 9.05
C ALA A 113 6.07 29.96 9.89
N SER A 114 6.28 31.27 10.06
CA SER A 114 5.35 32.14 10.78
C SER A 114 3.96 32.18 10.11
N LEU A 115 3.91 32.13 8.78
CA LEU A 115 2.65 32.05 8.04
C LEU A 115 1.95 30.71 8.27
N GLU A 116 2.69 29.59 8.37
CA GLU A 116 2.11 28.28 8.69
C GLU A 116 1.46 28.27 10.09
N GLU A 117 2.14 28.85 11.09
CA GLU A 117 1.61 29.02 12.45
C GLU A 117 0.33 29.89 12.45
N GLU A 118 0.31 30.96 11.66
CA GLU A 118 -0.89 31.81 11.51
C GLU A 118 -2.06 31.02 10.92
N ILE A 119 -1.81 30.23 9.87
CA ILE A 119 -2.82 29.38 9.21
C ILE A 119 -3.39 28.38 10.22
N GLU A 120 -2.54 27.70 10.99
CA GLU A 120 -2.96 26.73 12.01
C GLU A 120 -3.84 27.41 13.09
N ALA A 121 -3.38 28.54 13.61
CA ALA A 121 -4.10 29.28 14.66
C ALA A 121 -5.49 29.75 14.20
N ARG A 122 -5.59 30.28 12.98
CA ARG A 122 -6.87 30.70 12.39
C ARG A 122 -7.79 29.51 12.14
N ALA A 123 -7.27 28.42 11.58
CA ALA A 123 -8.06 27.22 11.31
C ALA A 123 -8.67 26.66 12.58
N LYS A 124 -7.87 26.57 13.65
CA LYS A 124 -8.33 26.17 14.98
C LYS A 124 -9.39 27.11 15.55
N ALA A 125 -9.18 28.43 15.45
CA ALA A 125 -10.14 29.42 15.94
C ALA A 125 -11.49 29.38 15.18
N ARG A 126 -11.45 29.01 13.90
CA ARG A 126 -12.63 28.88 13.03
C ARG A 126 -13.26 27.49 13.02
N GLY A 127 -12.64 26.50 13.68
CA GLY A 127 -13.12 25.12 13.71
C GLY A 127 -12.99 24.40 12.36
N VAL A 128 -12.02 24.82 11.53
CA VAL A 128 -11.71 24.20 10.23
C VAL A 128 -10.54 23.23 10.44
N ARG A 129 -10.67 21.99 9.97
CA ARG A 129 -9.60 20.99 10.01
C ARG A 129 -8.75 21.03 8.74
N LEU A 130 -7.43 20.90 8.88
CA LEU A 130 -6.49 20.98 7.76
C LEU A 130 -5.92 19.61 7.38
N LEU A 131 -6.02 19.25 6.10
CA LEU A 131 -5.26 18.15 5.49
C LEU A 131 -4.13 18.76 4.64
N GLY A 132 -2.88 18.41 4.93
CA GLY A 132 -1.71 19.10 4.38
C GLY A 132 -1.03 19.95 5.45
N PRO A 133 -0.43 21.10 5.08
CA PRO A 133 -0.21 21.61 3.71
C PRO A 133 0.73 20.74 2.89
N ASN A 134 1.01 21.15 1.64
CA ASN A 134 1.96 20.47 0.76
C ASN A 134 1.57 19.00 0.50
N GLY A 135 0.29 18.74 0.25
CA GLY A 135 -0.24 17.39 0.04
C GLY A 135 -1.15 17.27 -1.19
N LEU A 136 -1.19 16.08 -1.79
CA LEU A 136 -2.14 15.70 -2.83
C LEU A 136 -3.55 15.43 -2.29
N GLY A 137 -3.71 15.31 -0.96
CA GLY A 137 -5.01 15.10 -0.34
C GLY A 137 -5.47 13.65 -0.40
N ILE A 138 -6.76 13.43 -0.66
CA ILE A 138 -7.40 12.13 -0.54
C ILE A 138 -7.51 11.39 -1.88
N TYR A 139 -7.44 10.08 -1.83
CA TYR A 139 -7.86 9.18 -2.90
C TYR A 139 -8.74 8.08 -2.29
N HIS A 140 -9.99 8.03 -2.74
CA HIS A 140 -11.00 7.09 -2.28
C HIS A 140 -11.82 6.59 -3.48
N PRO A 141 -11.50 5.41 -4.04
CA PRO A 141 -12.18 4.90 -5.22
C PRO A 141 -13.70 4.74 -5.07
N ALA A 142 -14.18 4.26 -3.92
CA ALA A 142 -15.61 4.08 -3.69
C ALA A 142 -16.36 5.42 -3.61
N GLY A 143 -15.74 6.44 -3.01
CA GLY A 143 -16.23 7.82 -3.04
C GLY A 143 -15.99 8.55 -4.37
N ARG A 144 -15.32 7.90 -5.33
CA ARG A 144 -14.92 8.47 -6.63
C ARG A 144 -14.17 9.80 -6.52
N ILE A 145 -13.24 9.87 -5.57
CA ILE A 145 -12.35 11.02 -5.40
C ILE A 145 -10.90 10.58 -5.63
N ALA A 146 -10.19 11.38 -6.41
CA ALA A 146 -8.77 11.21 -6.68
C ALA A 146 -8.11 12.56 -6.95
N PHE A 147 -6.83 12.67 -6.64
CA PHE A 147 -6.01 13.81 -7.06
C PHE A 147 -5.54 13.71 -8.53
N ARG A 148 -5.76 12.57 -9.20
CA ARG A 148 -5.44 12.34 -10.62
C ARG A 148 -6.46 11.38 -11.26
N PRO A 149 -6.86 11.60 -12.53
CA PRO A 149 -7.93 10.82 -13.17
C PRO A 149 -7.52 9.41 -13.64
N ASP A 150 -6.23 9.15 -13.79
CA ASP A 150 -5.68 7.87 -14.27
C ASP A 150 -5.45 6.85 -13.15
N LEU A 151 -5.70 7.23 -11.89
CA LEU A 151 -5.63 6.28 -10.79
C LEU A 151 -6.68 5.16 -10.95
N PRO A 152 -6.42 3.97 -10.42
CA PRO A 152 -7.39 2.88 -10.46
C PRO A 152 -8.71 3.25 -9.77
N ARG A 153 -9.84 2.74 -10.29
CA ARG A 153 -11.19 3.05 -9.74
C ARG A 153 -11.77 1.94 -8.88
N VAL A 154 -11.10 0.79 -8.84
CA VAL A 154 -11.54 -0.36 -8.04
C VAL A 154 -10.90 -0.27 -6.66
N GLY A 155 -11.72 -0.01 -5.66
CA GLY A 155 -11.30 0.07 -4.26
C GLY A 155 -11.34 -1.26 -3.52
N GLY A 156 -10.87 -1.26 -2.28
CA GLY A 156 -10.92 -2.42 -1.38
C GLY A 156 -10.38 -2.11 0.01
N GLY A 157 -9.97 -3.13 0.76
CA GLY A 157 -9.65 -2.98 2.18
C GLY A 157 -8.28 -2.40 2.53
N VAL A 158 -7.51 -1.88 1.58
CA VAL A 158 -6.17 -1.34 1.86
C VAL A 158 -6.24 0.17 2.09
N ALA A 159 -5.79 0.64 3.25
CA ALA A 159 -5.57 2.05 3.51
C ALA A 159 -4.09 2.41 3.35
N PHE A 160 -3.82 3.64 2.89
CA PHE A 160 -2.45 4.15 2.77
C PHE A 160 -2.31 5.59 3.22
N LEU A 161 -1.37 5.85 4.12
CA LEU A 161 -1.03 7.19 4.59
C LEU A 161 0.34 7.57 4.05
N SER A 162 0.46 8.70 3.37
CA SER A 162 1.75 9.14 2.84
C SER A 162 2.05 10.57 3.22
N GLN A 163 3.27 10.82 3.69
CA GLN A 163 3.79 12.18 3.80
C GLN A 163 4.20 12.74 2.42
N SER A 164 4.63 11.88 1.49
CA SER A 164 5.10 12.27 0.16
C SER A 164 4.06 12.03 -0.94
N GLY A 165 3.78 13.06 -1.74
CA GLY A 165 2.80 12.98 -2.83
C GLY A 165 3.19 11.99 -3.92
N ASN A 166 4.42 12.07 -4.43
CA ASN A 166 4.90 11.14 -5.47
C ASN A 166 4.93 9.69 -4.98
N ASN A 167 5.32 9.48 -3.71
CA ASN A 167 5.28 8.15 -3.10
C ASN A 167 3.84 7.60 -3.02
N ALA A 168 2.85 8.44 -2.70
CA ALA A 168 1.44 8.05 -2.69
C ALA A 168 0.98 7.53 -4.06
N VAL A 169 1.31 8.27 -5.13
CA VAL A 169 1.00 7.88 -6.51
C VAL A 169 1.67 6.54 -6.85
N GLU A 170 2.96 6.42 -6.56
CA GLU A 170 3.74 5.24 -6.93
C GLU A 170 3.28 3.97 -6.20
N VAL A 171 3.00 4.08 -4.90
CA VAL A 171 2.50 2.96 -4.09
C VAL A 171 1.11 2.52 -4.57
N VAL A 172 0.23 3.47 -4.93
CA VAL A 172 -1.10 3.13 -5.47
C VAL A 172 -0.98 2.38 -6.80
N ILE A 173 -0.24 2.94 -7.77
CA ILE A 173 -0.11 2.34 -9.11
C ILE A 173 0.54 0.96 -9.02
N ARG A 174 1.71 0.86 -8.37
CA ARG A 174 2.45 -0.40 -8.26
C ARG A 174 1.76 -1.41 -7.36
N GLY A 175 1.03 -0.94 -6.34
CA GLY A 175 0.25 -1.79 -5.45
C GLY A 175 -0.93 -2.46 -6.15
N VAL A 176 -1.69 -1.70 -6.96
CA VAL A 176 -2.83 -2.26 -7.70
C VAL A 176 -2.39 -3.30 -8.73
N ALA A 177 -1.27 -3.06 -9.43
CA ALA A 177 -0.65 -4.05 -10.32
C ALA A 177 -0.24 -5.36 -9.61
N ARG A 178 -0.19 -5.36 -8.28
CA ARG A 178 0.17 -6.51 -7.44
C ARG A 178 -1.00 -7.04 -6.61
N GLY A 179 -2.22 -6.59 -6.91
CA GLY A 179 -3.44 -7.08 -6.27
C GLY A 179 -3.92 -6.29 -5.07
N LEU A 180 -3.21 -5.23 -4.66
CA LEU A 180 -3.72 -4.35 -3.60
C LEU A 180 -4.95 -3.60 -4.10
N ARG A 181 -5.96 -3.47 -3.26
CA ARG A 181 -7.18 -2.72 -3.55
C ARG A 181 -7.33 -1.61 -2.53
N PHE A 182 -6.92 -0.40 -2.91
CA PHE A 182 -6.90 0.75 -2.02
C PHE A 182 -8.30 1.30 -1.78
N GLY A 183 -8.75 1.32 -0.54
CA GLY A 183 -10.00 1.94 -0.12
C GLY A 183 -9.80 3.40 0.21
N LYS A 184 -8.89 3.70 1.14
CA LYS A 184 -8.73 5.04 1.69
C LYS A 184 -7.26 5.44 1.68
N VAL A 185 -6.91 6.45 0.90
CA VAL A 185 -5.55 7.00 0.85
C VAL A 185 -5.58 8.47 1.25
N ALA A 186 -4.68 8.86 2.13
CA ALA A 186 -4.47 10.25 2.50
C ALA A 186 -2.99 10.62 2.34
N ASN A 187 -2.71 11.53 1.42
CA ASN A 187 -1.46 12.24 1.38
C ASN A 187 -1.58 13.53 2.20
N TYR A 188 -1.00 13.50 3.40
CA TYR A 188 -1.18 14.53 4.42
C TYR A 188 -0.07 15.60 4.41
N GLY A 189 0.91 15.49 3.51
CA GLY A 189 1.99 16.48 3.37
C GLY A 189 2.69 16.78 4.68
N ASN A 190 2.77 18.04 5.09
CA ASN A 190 3.42 18.44 6.35
C ASN A 190 2.67 17.90 7.60
N GLY A 191 1.37 17.60 7.50
CA GLY A 191 0.57 17.07 8.61
C GLY A 191 0.37 18.07 9.75
N LEU A 192 0.09 19.33 9.41
CA LEU A 192 -0.01 20.46 10.34
C LEU A 192 -1.12 20.29 11.39
N ASP A 193 -2.30 19.79 10.98
CA ASP A 193 -3.43 19.53 11.88
C ASP A 193 -3.85 18.06 11.86
N LEU A 194 -4.33 17.54 10.73
CA LEU A 194 -4.63 16.12 10.60
C LEU A 194 -3.34 15.31 10.53
N THR A 195 -2.89 14.85 11.70
CA THR A 195 -1.65 14.09 11.86
C THR A 195 -1.79 12.62 11.41
N PRO A 196 -0.69 11.94 11.04
CA PRO A 196 -0.72 10.51 10.79
C PRO A 196 -1.17 9.70 12.02
N GLY A 197 -0.93 10.17 13.24
CA GLY A 197 -1.40 9.52 14.47
C GLY A 197 -2.92 9.51 14.58
N GLU A 198 -3.58 10.64 14.28
CA GLU A 198 -5.04 10.75 14.26
C GLU A 198 -5.65 9.87 13.16
N LEU A 199 -5.06 9.91 11.95
CA LEU A 199 -5.50 9.10 10.81
C LEU A 199 -5.37 7.59 11.11
N LEU A 200 -4.26 7.15 11.72
CA LEU A 200 -4.09 5.77 12.17
C LEU A 200 -5.14 5.38 13.22
N ALA A 201 -5.41 6.27 14.18
CA ALA A 201 -6.41 6.01 15.22
C ALA A 201 -7.82 5.86 14.64
N TRP A 202 -8.18 6.67 13.64
CA TRP A 202 -9.46 6.57 12.93
C TRP A 202 -9.54 5.29 12.08
N LEU A 203 -8.52 5.00 11.28
CA LEU A 203 -8.44 3.77 10.47
C LEU A 203 -8.48 2.50 11.32
N ALA A 204 -8.10 2.56 12.60
CA ALA A 204 -8.19 1.41 13.51
C ALA A 204 -9.63 0.90 13.69
N ASP A 205 -10.62 1.78 13.64
CA ASP A 205 -12.04 1.46 13.86
C ASP A 205 -12.88 1.43 12.58
N ASP A 206 -12.32 1.86 11.44
CA ASP A 206 -12.99 1.80 10.13
C ASP A 206 -13.24 0.34 9.68
N PRO A 207 -14.48 -0.14 9.58
CA PRO A 207 -14.76 -1.54 9.21
C PRO A 207 -14.36 -1.87 7.76
N GLU A 208 -14.21 -0.88 6.89
CA GLU A 208 -13.83 -1.12 5.49
C GLU A 208 -12.33 -1.33 5.30
N THR A 209 -11.50 -0.88 6.27
CA THR A 209 -10.05 -1.05 6.22
C THR A 209 -9.62 -2.36 6.86
N ALA A 210 -8.95 -3.23 6.11
CA ALA A 210 -8.35 -4.48 6.57
C ALA A 210 -6.84 -4.35 6.85
N VAL A 211 -6.12 -3.56 6.05
CA VAL A 211 -4.66 -3.38 6.13
C VAL A 211 -4.31 -1.91 6.02
N VAL A 212 -3.32 -1.44 6.77
CA VAL A 212 -2.82 -0.06 6.68
C VAL A 212 -1.35 -0.08 6.28
N GLY A 213 -1.00 0.64 5.22
CA GLY A 213 0.39 1.03 4.92
C GLY A 213 0.63 2.49 5.27
N ALA A 214 1.85 2.85 5.64
CA ALA A 214 2.24 4.25 5.70
C ALA A 214 3.69 4.51 5.29
N TYR A 215 3.91 5.63 4.61
CA TYR A 215 5.22 6.21 4.37
C TYR A 215 5.38 7.48 5.21
N VAL A 216 6.35 7.47 6.12
CA VAL A 216 6.55 8.52 7.13
C VAL A 216 7.98 9.03 7.05
N GLU A 217 8.16 10.34 6.89
CA GLU A 217 9.47 11.00 6.90
C GLU A 217 9.82 11.51 8.30
N GLY A 218 8.83 12.05 9.01
CA GLY A 218 8.95 12.50 10.39
C GLY A 218 7.58 12.87 10.97
N VAL A 219 7.52 13.05 12.28
CA VAL A 219 6.30 13.45 12.98
C VAL A 219 6.63 14.50 14.03
N ALA A 220 5.80 15.54 14.14
CA ALA A 220 5.92 16.55 15.20
C ALA A 220 5.40 15.99 16.54
N ASP A 221 4.19 15.43 16.55
CA ASP A 221 3.62 14.76 17.73
C ASP A 221 3.97 13.26 17.75
N GLY A 222 5.17 12.95 18.27
CA GLY A 222 5.62 11.57 18.42
C GLY A 222 4.75 10.73 19.36
N ARG A 223 4.14 11.34 20.40
CA ARG A 223 3.31 10.59 21.36
C ARG A 223 1.96 10.25 20.75
N GLY A 224 1.30 11.20 20.10
CA GLY A 224 0.06 10.97 19.37
C GLY A 224 0.23 9.96 18.24
N PHE A 225 1.35 10.04 17.50
CA PHE A 225 1.69 9.04 16.50
C PHE A 225 1.80 7.63 17.11
N TYR A 226 2.54 7.47 18.20
CA TYR A 226 2.68 6.17 18.86
C TYR A 226 1.34 5.59 19.35
N GLU A 227 0.48 6.40 19.97
CA GLU A 227 -0.83 5.93 20.45
C GLU A 227 -1.76 5.53 19.30
N GLY A 228 -1.80 6.32 18.22
CA GLY A 228 -2.56 5.99 17.02
C GLY A 228 -2.06 4.71 16.35
N LEU A 229 -0.74 4.59 16.19
CA LEU A 229 -0.09 3.40 15.63
C LEU A 229 -0.39 2.16 16.47
N ARG A 230 -0.22 2.23 17.79
CA ARG A 230 -0.49 1.12 18.71
C ARG A 230 -1.95 0.69 18.66
N ARG A 231 -2.89 1.63 18.57
CA ARG A 231 -4.33 1.32 18.42
C ARG A 231 -4.60 0.59 17.11
N ALA A 232 -4.07 1.08 16.00
CA ALA A 232 -4.24 0.48 14.68
C ALA A 232 -3.62 -0.93 14.62
N ALA A 233 -2.36 -1.07 15.03
CA ALA A 233 -1.61 -2.33 14.99
C ALA A 233 -2.17 -3.40 15.94
N ALA A 234 -2.88 -3.02 17.00
CA ALA A 234 -3.58 -3.96 17.86
C ALA A 234 -4.80 -4.61 17.18
N ARG A 235 -5.32 -4.02 16.09
CA ARG A 235 -6.54 -4.47 15.40
C ARG A 235 -6.27 -5.01 14.00
N LYS A 236 -5.29 -4.41 13.32
CA LYS A 236 -5.05 -4.61 11.88
C LYS A 236 -3.56 -4.65 11.59
N PRO A 237 -3.09 -5.36 10.56
CA PRO A 237 -1.73 -5.24 10.09
C PRO A 237 -1.42 -3.80 9.68
N VAL A 238 -0.38 -3.21 10.28
CA VAL A 238 0.13 -1.88 9.92
C VAL A 238 1.57 -2.00 9.44
N VAL A 239 1.82 -1.65 8.17
CA VAL A 239 3.16 -1.64 7.57
C VAL A 239 3.67 -0.21 7.46
N ILE A 240 4.80 0.10 8.10
CA ILE A 240 5.39 1.44 8.10
C ILE A 240 6.73 1.42 7.39
N GLN A 241 6.89 2.27 6.38
CA GLN A 241 8.19 2.66 5.83
C GLN A 241 8.61 4.01 6.42
N LYS A 242 9.62 4.00 7.29
CA LYS A 242 10.28 5.23 7.75
C LYS A 242 11.35 5.64 6.73
N ALA A 243 11.16 6.79 6.10
CA ALA A 243 12.18 7.42 5.27
C ALA A 243 13.28 8.07 6.14
N GLY A 244 14.38 8.54 5.54
CA GLY A 244 15.43 9.27 6.27
C GLY A 244 16.03 8.51 7.47
N ARG A 245 16.44 7.27 7.25
CA ARG A 245 17.00 6.38 8.29
C ARG A 245 18.50 6.61 8.56
N SER A 246 19.25 7.06 7.55
CA SER A 246 20.66 7.45 7.70
C SER A 246 20.76 8.95 7.98
N ALA A 247 21.92 9.43 8.40
CA ALA A 247 22.15 10.86 8.60
C ALA A 247 21.92 11.67 7.30
N GLU A 248 22.33 11.12 6.16
CA GLU A 248 22.15 11.73 4.84
C GLU A 248 20.68 11.73 4.42
N GLY A 249 19.99 10.60 4.59
CA GLY A 249 18.56 10.52 4.30
C GLY A 249 17.73 11.38 5.24
N ALA A 250 18.14 11.51 6.50
CA ALA A 250 17.56 12.40 7.49
C ALA A 250 17.72 13.87 7.08
N GLY A 251 18.91 14.25 6.60
CA GLY A 251 19.16 15.59 6.07
C GLY A 251 18.32 15.88 4.81
N ALA A 252 18.21 14.92 3.89
CA ALA A 252 17.34 15.05 2.72
C ALA A 252 15.86 15.15 3.11
N ALA A 253 15.38 14.33 4.05
CA ALA A 253 14.02 14.46 4.55
C ALA A 253 13.78 15.84 5.22
N ALA A 254 14.71 16.34 6.02
CA ALA A 254 14.60 17.63 6.70
C ALA A 254 14.55 18.83 5.72
N SER A 255 15.17 18.73 4.54
CA SER A 255 15.05 19.75 3.49
C SER A 255 13.75 19.66 2.67
N HIS A 256 12.99 18.57 2.85
CA HIS A 256 11.75 18.28 2.13
C HIS A 256 10.51 18.36 3.02
N THR A 257 10.66 18.12 4.33
CA THR A 257 9.62 18.20 5.35
C THR A 257 10.21 18.82 6.62
N ALA A 258 9.50 19.77 7.24
CA ALA A 258 9.96 20.49 8.44
C ALA A 258 10.05 19.63 9.73
N ALA A 259 10.09 18.31 9.60
CA ALA A 259 10.10 17.38 10.73
C ALA A 259 11.52 16.94 11.11
N LEU A 260 11.80 16.89 12.42
CA LEU A 260 13.06 16.36 12.95
C LEU A 260 13.22 14.87 12.62
N ALA A 261 14.30 14.52 11.93
CA ALA A 261 14.65 13.14 11.68
C ALA A 261 15.11 12.46 12.97
N GLY A 262 14.28 11.56 13.49
CA GLY A 262 14.63 10.73 14.65
C GLY A 262 15.57 9.57 14.29
N GLU A 263 16.36 9.12 15.27
CA GLU A 263 17.32 8.02 15.10
C GLU A 263 16.63 6.71 14.69
N ALA A 264 17.19 6.00 13.70
CA ALA A 264 16.58 4.78 13.16
C ALA A 264 16.35 3.69 14.22
N ALA A 265 17.21 3.59 15.24
CA ALA A 265 17.07 2.64 16.34
C ALA A 265 15.82 2.93 17.19
N ILE A 266 15.54 4.21 17.46
CA ILE A 266 14.35 4.65 18.20
C ILE A 266 13.09 4.31 17.41
N TRP A 267 13.06 4.62 16.11
CA TRP A 267 11.95 4.26 15.23
C TRP A 267 11.71 2.75 15.19
N SER A 268 12.75 1.95 14.95
CA SER A 268 12.65 0.48 14.89
C SER A 268 12.13 -0.09 16.23
N GLY A 269 12.59 0.46 17.35
CA GLY A 269 12.13 0.09 18.69
C GLY A 269 10.65 0.42 18.91
N MET A 270 10.24 1.64 18.58
CA MET A 270 8.86 2.12 18.69
C MET A 270 7.89 1.30 17.84
N LEU A 271 8.22 1.06 16.56
CA LEU A 271 7.39 0.26 15.65
C LEU A 271 7.19 -1.16 16.20
N ARG A 272 8.25 -1.78 16.72
CA ARG A 272 8.19 -3.10 17.36
C ARG A 272 7.32 -3.09 18.62
N GLN A 273 7.42 -2.06 19.47
CA GLN A 273 6.58 -1.93 20.67
C GLN A 273 5.10 -1.71 20.34
N ALA A 274 4.81 -0.97 19.26
CA ALA A 274 3.46 -0.76 18.79
C ALA A 274 2.85 -2.00 18.11
N GLY A 275 3.67 -2.95 17.68
CA GLY A 275 3.24 -4.14 16.91
C GLY A 275 3.14 -3.88 15.40
N ALA A 276 3.71 -2.78 14.91
CA ALA A 276 3.75 -2.47 13.49
C ALA A 276 4.89 -3.23 12.77
N ILE A 277 4.69 -3.46 11.48
CA ILE A 277 5.63 -4.13 10.61
C ILE A 277 6.48 -3.07 9.91
N GLU A 278 7.78 -3.10 10.18
CA GLU A 278 8.71 -2.15 9.58
C GLU A 278 9.18 -2.61 8.19
N ALA A 279 9.06 -1.72 7.20
CA ALA A 279 9.59 -1.86 5.86
C ALA A 279 10.82 -0.95 5.67
N HIS A 280 11.88 -1.47 5.05
CA HIS A 280 13.13 -0.72 4.84
C HIS A 280 13.28 -0.15 3.43
N SER A 281 12.40 -0.52 2.50
CA SER A 281 12.33 0.04 1.15
C SER A 281 10.89 0.02 0.66
N GLN A 282 10.63 0.72 -0.43
CA GLN A 282 9.32 0.73 -1.06
C GLN A 282 8.92 -0.63 -1.62
N GLU A 283 9.89 -1.42 -2.08
CA GLU A 283 9.62 -2.80 -2.50
C GLU A 283 9.17 -3.66 -1.32
N GLN A 284 9.82 -3.53 -0.16
CA GLN A 284 9.40 -4.23 1.05
C GLN A 284 8.03 -3.75 1.54
N LEU A 285 7.75 -2.44 1.48
CA LEU A 285 6.44 -1.88 1.82
C LEU A 285 5.35 -2.57 0.99
N LEU A 286 5.52 -2.62 -0.33
CA LEU A 286 4.57 -3.28 -1.23
C LEU A 286 4.48 -4.79 -0.96
N ASP A 287 5.61 -5.49 -0.76
CA ASP A 287 5.60 -6.93 -0.46
C ASP A 287 4.84 -7.27 0.82
N LEU A 288 5.07 -6.49 1.87
CA LEU A 288 4.44 -6.68 3.17
C LEU A 288 2.96 -6.32 3.13
N MET A 289 2.57 -5.28 2.38
CA MET A 289 1.16 -4.95 2.14
C MET A 289 0.47 -6.04 1.33
N VAL A 290 1.11 -6.59 0.29
CA VAL A 290 0.59 -7.71 -0.51
C VAL A 290 0.38 -8.94 0.38
N GLY A 291 1.39 -9.30 1.17
CA GLY A 291 1.28 -10.40 2.12
C GLY A 291 0.16 -10.16 3.15
N ALA A 292 0.09 -8.98 3.77
CA ALA A 292 -0.93 -8.65 4.76
C ALA A 292 -2.35 -8.62 4.18
N SER A 293 -2.50 -8.31 2.89
CA SER A 293 -3.81 -8.16 2.24
C SER A 293 -4.31 -9.45 1.59
N LEU A 294 -3.42 -10.31 1.10
CA LEU A 294 -3.78 -11.48 0.29
C LEU A 294 -3.39 -12.82 0.94
N LEU A 295 -2.59 -12.81 2.02
CA LEU A 295 -2.32 -14.00 2.81
C LEU A 295 -3.07 -13.92 4.13
N GLU A 296 -3.65 -15.04 4.54
CA GLU A 296 -3.96 -15.24 5.95
C GLU A 296 -2.67 -15.19 6.78
N ARG A 297 -2.80 -14.76 8.04
CA ARG A 297 -1.63 -14.67 8.91
C ARG A 297 -1.08 -16.08 9.18
N PRO A 298 0.21 -16.34 8.95
CA PRO A 298 0.80 -17.64 9.26
C PRO A 298 0.59 -18.00 10.73
N GLY A 299 0.25 -19.26 11.01
CA GLY A 299 0.08 -19.77 12.38
C GLY A 299 1.39 -19.90 13.18
N GLY A 300 2.52 -19.74 12.50
CA GLY A 300 3.86 -20.02 13.00
C GLY A 300 4.91 -19.79 11.92
N ARG A 301 6.08 -20.42 12.09
CA ARG A 301 7.29 -20.17 11.25
C ARG A 301 7.73 -21.40 10.46
N ARG A 302 6.96 -22.48 10.44
CA ARG A 302 7.27 -23.71 9.69
C ARG A 302 6.74 -23.60 8.27
N VAL A 303 7.60 -23.70 7.27
CA VAL A 303 7.23 -23.44 5.87
C VAL A 303 7.39 -24.68 5.02
N ALA A 304 6.35 -24.98 4.24
CA ALA A 304 6.40 -25.96 3.16
C ALA A 304 6.83 -25.25 1.87
N VAL A 305 7.92 -25.67 1.25
CA VAL A 305 8.36 -25.10 -0.03
C VAL A 305 8.29 -26.16 -1.11
N ALA A 306 7.71 -25.83 -2.25
CA ALA A 306 7.66 -26.74 -3.38
C ALA A 306 7.76 -26.04 -4.72
N GLY A 307 8.25 -26.78 -5.71
CA GLY A 307 8.38 -26.31 -7.08
C GLY A 307 9.78 -25.80 -7.36
N GLY A 308 10.01 -25.49 -8.62
CA GLY A 308 11.32 -25.05 -9.07
C GLY A 308 12.38 -26.16 -9.14
N GLY A 309 13.61 -25.78 -9.50
CA GLY A 309 14.76 -26.70 -9.57
C GLY A 309 15.63 -26.72 -8.30
N GLY A 310 16.71 -27.52 -8.33
CA GLY A 310 17.64 -27.62 -7.20
C GLY A 310 18.25 -26.29 -6.76
N GLY A 311 18.62 -25.43 -7.72
CA GLY A 311 19.12 -24.08 -7.40
C GLY A 311 18.08 -23.21 -6.66
N ARG A 312 16.82 -23.26 -7.10
CA ARG A 312 15.71 -22.57 -6.42
C ARG A 312 15.44 -23.15 -5.03
N SER A 313 15.62 -24.46 -4.86
CA SER A 313 15.48 -25.10 -3.56
C SER A 313 16.52 -24.59 -2.56
N VAL A 314 17.79 -24.43 -2.97
CA VAL A 314 18.84 -23.82 -2.13
C VAL A 314 18.50 -22.37 -1.79
N GLN A 315 18.16 -21.55 -2.80
CA GLN A 315 17.78 -20.14 -2.57
C GLN A 315 16.57 -20.02 -1.63
N SER A 316 15.58 -20.91 -1.76
CA SER A 316 14.42 -20.92 -0.88
C SER A 316 14.79 -21.24 0.57
N ALA A 317 15.71 -22.18 0.77
CA ALA A 317 16.20 -22.52 2.11
C ALA A 317 16.95 -21.35 2.76
N ASP A 318 17.86 -20.70 2.02
CA ASP A 318 18.62 -19.55 2.50
C ASP A 318 17.70 -18.35 2.78
N ALA A 319 16.75 -18.07 1.88
CA ALA A 319 15.76 -17.02 2.05
C ALA A 319 14.88 -17.25 3.29
N CYS A 320 14.42 -18.48 3.51
CA CYS A 320 13.65 -18.84 4.71
C CYS A 320 14.50 -18.66 5.97
N ALA A 321 15.73 -19.18 5.98
CA ALA A 321 16.63 -19.06 7.13
C ALA A 321 16.94 -17.60 7.48
N ALA A 322 17.17 -16.74 6.49
CA ALA A 322 17.41 -15.31 6.68
C ALA A 322 16.23 -14.58 7.32
N GLN A 323 15.01 -15.12 7.20
CA GLN A 323 13.80 -14.59 7.81
C GLN A 323 13.38 -15.39 9.07
N GLY A 324 14.22 -16.29 9.57
CA GLY A 324 13.92 -17.12 10.73
C GLY A 324 12.74 -18.08 10.51
N LEU A 325 12.50 -18.48 9.27
CA LEU A 325 11.53 -19.50 8.90
C LEU A 325 12.22 -20.87 8.89
N ALA A 326 11.56 -21.88 9.45
CA ALA A 326 12.05 -23.25 9.50
C ALA A 326 11.48 -24.06 8.34
N LEU A 327 12.26 -25.01 7.82
CA LEU A 327 11.82 -25.97 6.80
C LEU A 327 11.80 -27.38 7.38
N PRO A 328 10.74 -27.78 8.13
CA PRO A 328 10.64 -29.14 8.64
C PRO A 328 10.70 -30.18 7.52
N PRO A 329 11.28 -31.37 7.79
CA PRO A 329 11.30 -32.47 6.84
C PRO A 329 9.89 -32.91 6.46
N LEU A 330 9.76 -33.69 5.38
CA LEU A 330 8.47 -34.23 4.96
C LEU A 330 7.83 -35.05 6.09
N PRO A 331 6.53 -34.83 6.37
CA PRO A 331 5.74 -35.71 7.23
C PRO A 331 5.79 -37.17 6.76
N ALA A 332 5.59 -38.11 7.69
CA ALA A 332 5.74 -39.53 7.40
C ALA A 332 4.74 -40.03 6.35
N ASP A 333 3.49 -39.59 6.42
CA ASP A 333 2.43 -39.86 5.45
C ASP A 333 2.75 -39.33 4.05
N VAL A 334 3.30 -38.11 3.95
CA VAL A 334 3.74 -37.55 2.66
C VAL A 334 4.91 -38.36 2.09
N ARG A 335 5.88 -38.75 2.93
CA ARG A 335 7.02 -39.59 2.54
C ARG A 335 6.57 -40.98 2.06
N GLU A 336 5.62 -41.60 2.76
CA GLU A 336 5.03 -42.89 2.38
C GLU A 336 4.35 -42.79 1.02
N ARG A 337 3.61 -41.70 0.76
CA ARG A 337 2.97 -41.48 -0.54
C ARG A 337 3.98 -41.32 -1.68
N VAL A 338 5.12 -40.67 -1.41
CA VAL A 338 6.24 -40.62 -2.36
C VAL A 338 6.79 -42.03 -2.60
N ALA A 339 7.01 -42.81 -1.54
CA ALA A 339 7.55 -44.16 -1.62
C ALA A 339 6.63 -45.12 -2.40
N GLU A 340 5.31 -45.02 -2.25
CA GLU A 340 4.35 -45.84 -3.01
C GLU A 340 4.43 -45.58 -4.52
N ARG A 341 4.62 -44.32 -4.93
CA ARG A 341 4.57 -43.93 -6.34
C ARG A 341 5.94 -43.96 -7.02
N ALA A 342 6.99 -43.62 -6.27
CA ALA A 342 8.36 -43.53 -6.74
C ALA A 342 9.33 -43.94 -5.62
N PRO A 343 9.47 -45.26 -5.32
CA PRO A 343 10.29 -45.76 -4.22
C PRO A 343 11.74 -45.24 -4.24
N ALA A 344 12.34 -45.13 -5.43
CA ALA A 344 13.70 -44.65 -5.63
C ALA A 344 13.90 -43.16 -5.24
N LEU A 345 12.80 -42.39 -5.10
CA LEU A 345 12.85 -40.97 -4.77
C LEU A 345 12.52 -40.69 -3.28
N ALA A 346 12.07 -41.69 -2.53
CA ALA A 346 11.54 -41.51 -1.17
C ALA A 346 12.52 -40.83 -0.20
N ASP A 347 13.82 -41.15 -0.29
CA ASP A 347 14.87 -40.57 0.55
C ASP A 347 15.51 -39.30 -0.04
N TRP A 348 15.22 -39.01 -1.31
CA TRP A 348 15.78 -37.89 -2.04
C TRP A 348 14.88 -36.66 -1.99
N VAL A 349 13.56 -36.84 -2.07
CA VAL A 349 12.59 -35.73 -1.95
C VAL A 349 12.60 -35.18 -0.52
N ARG A 350 12.88 -33.87 -0.40
CA ARG A 350 12.97 -33.13 0.86
C ARG A 350 12.10 -31.88 0.81
N ASN A 351 12.07 -31.12 1.90
CA ASN A 351 11.55 -29.77 1.93
C ASN A 351 12.78 -28.82 1.88
N PRO A 352 12.97 -28.02 0.82
CA PRO A 352 12.06 -27.78 -0.32
C PRO A 352 11.92 -28.95 -1.30
N VAL A 353 10.72 -29.10 -1.86
CA VAL A 353 10.38 -30.11 -2.88
C VAL A 353 10.87 -29.64 -4.25
N ASP A 354 12.01 -30.17 -4.69
CA ASP A 354 12.61 -29.93 -6.00
C ASP A 354 11.84 -30.67 -7.12
N GLN A 355 11.25 -29.90 -8.04
CA GLN A 355 10.46 -30.45 -9.15
C GLN A 355 11.31 -31.24 -10.15
N SER A 356 12.61 -30.95 -10.27
CA SER A 356 13.50 -31.66 -11.19
C SER A 356 13.71 -33.14 -10.80
N ILE A 357 13.66 -33.43 -9.49
CA ILE A 357 13.73 -34.79 -8.93
C ILE A 357 12.47 -35.61 -9.30
N LEU A 358 11.32 -34.94 -9.45
CA LEU A 358 10.02 -35.59 -9.69
C LEU A 358 9.78 -35.96 -11.16
N ALA A 359 10.68 -35.61 -12.08
CA ALA A 359 10.49 -35.86 -13.51
C ALA A 359 10.26 -37.36 -13.81
N GLY A 360 9.18 -37.67 -14.52
CA GLY A 360 8.83 -39.06 -14.89
C GLY A 360 8.26 -39.92 -13.74
N SER A 361 8.19 -39.41 -12.51
CA SER A 361 7.70 -40.17 -11.34
C SER A 361 6.17 -40.26 -11.25
N GLY A 362 5.45 -39.42 -12.00
CA GLY A 362 4.00 -39.26 -11.85
C GLY A 362 3.59 -38.44 -10.61
N LEU A 363 4.54 -37.97 -9.81
CA LEU A 363 4.32 -36.98 -8.76
C LEU A 363 4.46 -35.56 -9.32
N SER A 364 3.89 -34.59 -8.61
CA SER A 364 4.03 -33.17 -8.94
C SER A 364 4.32 -32.34 -7.71
N ALA A 365 5.11 -31.28 -7.85
CA ALA A 365 5.46 -30.39 -6.75
C ALA A 365 4.21 -29.74 -6.14
N ASN A 366 3.24 -29.30 -6.96
CA ASN A 366 1.96 -28.76 -6.50
C ASN A 366 1.18 -29.78 -5.65
N GLY A 367 1.14 -31.05 -6.08
CA GLY A 367 0.47 -32.11 -5.32
C GLY A 367 1.16 -32.42 -3.99
N LEU A 368 2.50 -32.44 -3.96
CA LEU A 368 3.25 -32.59 -2.72
C LEU A 368 3.04 -31.39 -1.78
N LEU A 369 3.00 -30.16 -2.31
CA LEU A 369 2.70 -28.96 -1.54
C LEU A 369 1.31 -29.04 -0.88
N ALA A 370 0.29 -29.48 -1.61
CA ALA A 370 -1.06 -29.65 -1.07
C ALA A 370 -1.09 -30.67 0.08
N MET A 371 -0.40 -31.81 -0.07
CA MET A 371 -0.30 -32.80 1.01
C MET A 371 0.48 -32.26 2.21
N MET A 372 1.58 -31.55 1.98
CA MET A 372 2.33 -30.87 3.05
C MET A 372 1.43 -29.88 3.77
N ALA A 373 0.72 -29.01 3.05
CA ALA A 373 -0.22 -28.05 3.63
C ALA A 373 -1.29 -28.72 4.50
N GLY A 374 -1.85 -29.85 4.05
CA GLY A 374 -2.87 -30.62 4.78
C GLY A 374 -2.37 -31.40 6.01
N SER A 375 -1.05 -31.54 6.20
CA SER A 375 -0.48 -32.40 7.26
C SER A 375 -0.53 -31.81 8.68
N GLY A 376 -0.76 -30.49 8.82
CA GLY A 376 -0.62 -29.77 10.10
C GLY A 376 0.83 -29.57 10.57
N ALA A 377 1.83 -30.03 9.81
CA ALA A 377 3.25 -29.88 10.14
C ALA A 377 3.82 -28.50 9.76
N TYR A 378 3.08 -27.71 8.99
CA TYR A 378 3.50 -26.42 8.44
C TYR A 378 2.49 -25.33 8.78
N ASP A 379 2.94 -24.08 8.76
CA ASP A 379 2.18 -22.89 9.12
C ASP A 379 2.00 -21.93 7.92
N ALA A 380 2.79 -22.11 6.86
CA ALA A 380 2.70 -21.40 5.59
C ALA A 380 3.35 -22.20 4.45
N GLY A 381 3.06 -21.83 3.21
CA GLY A 381 3.63 -22.43 2.02
C GLY A 381 4.32 -21.43 1.08
N ILE A 382 5.31 -21.88 0.32
CA ILE A 382 5.88 -21.17 -0.83
C ILE A 382 5.81 -22.08 -2.05
N ALA A 383 5.17 -21.59 -3.11
CA ALA A 383 5.07 -22.28 -4.39
C ALA A 383 5.93 -21.59 -5.45
N ASN A 384 6.99 -22.25 -5.92
CA ASN A 384 7.84 -21.74 -6.99
C ASN A 384 7.33 -22.17 -8.36
N VAL A 385 7.04 -21.21 -9.25
CA VAL A 385 6.58 -21.43 -10.63
C VAL A 385 7.25 -20.46 -11.61
N GLY A 386 7.30 -20.83 -12.89
CA GLY A 386 7.74 -19.93 -13.97
C GLY A 386 9.23 -19.56 -13.96
N GLU A 387 10.11 -20.50 -13.62
CA GLU A 387 11.56 -20.28 -13.75
C GLU A 387 12.00 -20.11 -15.21
N GLU A 388 13.07 -19.33 -15.43
CA GLU A 388 13.58 -18.99 -16.77
C GLU A 388 13.91 -20.23 -17.61
N TRP A 389 14.52 -21.25 -17.00
CA TRP A 389 14.81 -22.50 -17.69
C TRP A 389 13.55 -23.21 -18.20
N PHE A 390 12.45 -23.10 -17.46
CA PHE A 390 11.16 -23.65 -17.88
C PHE A 390 10.59 -22.89 -19.09
N LEU A 391 10.78 -21.56 -19.14
CA LEU A 391 10.32 -20.70 -20.23
C LEU A 391 11.11 -20.90 -21.53
N GLY A 392 12.28 -21.54 -21.49
CA GLY A 392 13.04 -21.92 -22.68
C GLY A 392 12.54 -23.18 -23.41
N ARG A 393 11.51 -23.86 -22.90
CA ARG A 393 11.01 -25.12 -23.48
C ARG A 393 9.95 -24.92 -24.56
N PRO A 394 9.75 -25.90 -25.47
CA PRO A 394 8.59 -25.91 -26.35
C PRO A 394 7.28 -25.81 -25.57
N GLU A 395 6.33 -25.04 -26.11
CA GLU A 395 5.00 -24.84 -25.52
C GLU A 395 5.05 -24.21 -24.10
N ALA A 396 6.09 -23.42 -23.79
CA ALA A 396 6.30 -22.80 -22.49
C ALA A 396 5.06 -22.06 -21.96
N GLU A 397 4.35 -21.32 -22.83
CA GLU A 397 3.10 -20.63 -22.47
C GLU A 397 2.05 -21.60 -21.93
N GLY A 398 1.66 -22.60 -22.73
CA GLY A 398 0.65 -23.58 -22.33
C GLY A 398 1.06 -24.35 -21.07
N ARG A 399 2.35 -24.67 -20.95
CA ARG A 399 2.89 -25.35 -19.77
C ARG A 399 2.85 -24.48 -18.52
N LEU A 400 3.17 -23.19 -18.61
CA LEU A 400 3.12 -22.27 -17.47
C LEU A 400 1.68 -22.08 -17.01
N ARG A 401 0.77 -21.77 -17.93
CA ARG A 401 -0.66 -21.60 -17.64
C ARG A 401 -1.25 -22.86 -17.00
N HIS A 402 -0.89 -24.04 -17.52
CA HIS A 402 -1.28 -25.31 -16.92
C HIS A 402 -0.70 -25.51 -15.51
N ALA A 403 0.58 -25.19 -15.29
CA ALA A 403 1.21 -25.28 -13.98
C ALA A 403 0.55 -24.35 -12.95
N CYS A 404 0.23 -23.11 -13.34
CA CYS A 404 -0.49 -22.14 -12.51
C CYS A 404 -1.94 -22.57 -12.23
N THR A 405 -2.64 -23.15 -13.21
CA THR A 405 -3.99 -23.71 -13.00
C THR A 405 -3.96 -24.84 -11.98
N ARG A 406 -3.05 -25.81 -12.13
CA ARG A 406 -2.90 -26.89 -11.14
C ARG A 406 -2.44 -26.41 -9.78
N LEU A 407 -1.63 -25.34 -9.72
CA LEU A 407 -1.23 -24.75 -8.46
C LEU A 407 -2.45 -24.17 -7.74
N ARG A 408 -3.28 -23.39 -8.44
CA ARG A 408 -4.54 -22.84 -7.92
C ARG A 408 -5.45 -23.94 -7.39
N GLU A 409 -5.64 -25.02 -8.15
CA GLU A 409 -6.42 -26.18 -7.72
C GLU A 409 -5.83 -26.86 -6.47
N ALA A 410 -4.50 -27.01 -6.41
CA ALA A 410 -3.81 -27.68 -5.32
C ALA A 410 -3.86 -26.90 -4.00
N ILE A 411 -3.85 -25.57 -4.06
CA ILE A 411 -3.88 -24.71 -2.87
C ILE A 411 -5.28 -24.16 -2.57
N ALA A 412 -6.28 -24.46 -3.40
CA ALA A 412 -7.66 -24.10 -3.15
C ALA A 412 -8.14 -24.73 -1.84
N GLY A 413 -8.53 -23.90 -0.87
CA GLY A 413 -8.93 -24.38 0.46
C GLY A 413 -7.76 -24.92 1.31
N SER A 414 -6.52 -24.58 0.95
CA SER A 414 -5.35 -24.88 1.79
C SER A 414 -5.58 -24.37 3.22
N PRO A 415 -5.27 -25.17 4.27
CA PRO A 415 -5.44 -24.75 5.66
C PRO A 415 -4.33 -23.79 6.13
N ILE A 416 -3.36 -23.50 5.27
CA ILE A 416 -2.27 -22.55 5.52
C ILE A 416 -2.16 -21.56 4.36
N PRO A 417 -1.70 -20.32 4.62
CA PRO A 417 -1.43 -19.34 3.56
C PRO A 417 -0.29 -19.81 2.66
N VAL A 418 -0.43 -19.63 1.34
CA VAL A 418 0.60 -19.99 0.35
C VAL A 418 1.02 -18.76 -0.47
N ALA A 419 2.28 -18.38 -0.37
CA ALA A 419 2.89 -17.36 -1.22
C ALA A 419 3.33 -17.98 -2.55
N VAL A 420 2.98 -17.34 -3.67
CA VAL A 420 3.38 -17.80 -5.01
C VAL A 420 4.58 -16.99 -5.47
N VAL A 421 5.63 -17.68 -5.89
CA VAL A 421 6.81 -17.07 -6.53
C VAL A 421 6.71 -17.31 -8.03
N LEU A 422 6.53 -16.23 -8.77
CA LEU A 422 6.53 -16.23 -10.24
C LEU A 422 7.74 -15.40 -10.70
N GLY A 423 8.56 -15.95 -11.60
CA GLY A 423 9.82 -15.33 -12.04
C GLY A 423 9.73 -13.84 -12.43
N ALA A 424 10.86 -13.15 -12.35
CA ALA A 424 10.96 -11.73 -12.69
C ALA A 424 10.72 -11.45 -14.19
N THR A 425 10.33 -10.22 -14.50
CA THR A 425 10.08 -9.75 -15.89
C THR A 425 11.34 -9.28 -16.61
N GLU A 426 12.51 -9.43 -16.00
CA GLU A 426 13.81 -9.03 -16.52
C GLU A 426 14.32 -10.03 -17.58
N MET A 427 13.54 -10.21 -18.65
CA MET A 427 13.81 -11.17 -19.71
C MET A 427 14.12 -10.45 -21.02
N THR A 428 15.00 -11.01 -21.86
CA THR A 428 15.36 -10.40 -23.16
C THR A 428 14.22 -10.52 -24.17
N ALA A 429 13.48 -11.63 -24.16
CA ALA A 429 12.39 -11.88 -25.09
C ALA A 429 11.07 -11.25 -24.61
N GLU A 430 10.48 -10.42 -25.47
CA GLU A 430 9.23 -9.68 -25.19
C GLU A 430 8.03 -10.59 -24.87
N TRP A 431 7.91 -11.71 -25.58
CA TRP A 431 6.82 -12.65 -25.35
C TRP A 431 6.90 -13.28 -23.95
N GLN A 432 8.10 -13.48 -23.39
CA GLN A 432 8.25 -14.02 -22.04
C GLN A 432 7.85 -13.00 -20.99
N ARG A 433 8.20 -11.73 -21.18
CA ARG A 433 7.75 -10.62 -20.32
C ARG A 433 6.23 -10.52 -20.30
N THR A 434 5.64 -10.49 -21.50
CA THR A 434 4.17 -10.43 -21.70
C THR A 434 3.46 -11.61 -21.06
N LEU A 435 4.01 -12.83 -21.20
CA LEU A 435 3.45 -14.03 -20.59
C LEU A 435 3.49 -13.97 -19.05
N ILE A 436 4.62 -13.55 -18.47
CA ILE A 436 4.76 -13.44 -17.01
C ILE A 436 3.81 -12.38 -16.45
N ASP A 437 3.66 -11.24 -17.11
CA ASP A 437 2.71 -10.20 -16.69
C ASP A 437 1.26 -10.71 -16.77
N SER A 438 0.87 -11.33 -17.88
CA SER A 438 -0.47 -11.92 -18.03
C SER A 438 -0.77 -13.01 -16.99
N VAL A 439 0.18 -13.91 -16.72
CA VAL A 439 -0.01 -14.97 -15.71
C VAL A 439 -0.03 -14.39 -14.30
N ARG A 440 0.75 -13.34 -14.02
CA ARG A 440 0.70 -12.62 -12.74
C ARG A 440 -0.69 -12.01 -12.52
N GLU A 441 -1.24 -11.33 -13.53
CA GLU A 441 -2.57 -10.75 -13.49
C GLU A 441 -3.63 -11.83 -13.18
N GLU A 442 -3.59 -12.97 -13.88
CA GLU A 442 -4.52 -14.09 -13.63
C GLU A 442 -4.44 -14.64 -12.21
N LEU A 443 -3.23 -14.78 -11.65
CA LEU A 443 -3.02 -15.25 -10.28
C LEU A 443 -3.50 -14.21 -9.25
N VAL A 444 -3.25 -12.92 -9.51
CA VAL A 444 -3.70 -11.81 -8.67
C VAL A 444 -5.22 -11.68 -8.68
N GLU A 445 -5.86 -11.80 -9.85
CA GLU A 445 -7.33 -11.81 -9.98
C GLU A 445 -7.96 -13.00 -9.26
N ALA A 446 -7.23 -14.12 -9.18
CA ALA A 446 -7.61 -15.27 -8.37
C ALA A 446 -7.37 -15.09 -6.86
N GLY A 447 -6.91 -13.92 -6.41
CA GLY A 447 -6.68 -13.59 -5.01
C GLY A 447 -5.38 -14.13 -4.41
N LEU A 448 -4.43 -14.57 -5.25
CA LEU A 448 -3.16 -15.13 -4.77
C LEU A 448 -2.10 -14.05 -4.54
N ALA A 449 -1.32 -14.19 -3.47
CA ALA A 449 -0.19 -13.31 -3.20
C ALA A 449 1.02 -13.73 -4.04
N VAL A 450 1.32 -12.96 -5.09
CA VAL A 450 2.41 -13.24 -6.04
C VAL A 450 3.63 -12.35 -5.78
N PHE A 451 4.79 -12.99 -5.68
CA PHE A 451 6.09 -12.37 -5.46
C PHE A 451 7.04 -12.68 -6.61
N PRO A 452 7.91 -11.74 -7.01
CA PRO A 452 8.83 -11.96 -8.12
C PRO A 452 10.02 -12.86 -7.74
N THR A 453 10.32 -13.00 -6.44
CA THR A 453 11.42 -13.84 -5.95
C THR A 453 11.05 -14.52 -4.62
N VAL A 454 11.80 -15.58 -4.27
CA VAL A 454 11.59 -16.31 -3.02
C VAL A 454 12.01 -15.52 -1.79
N GLU A 455 13.02 -14.66 -1.90
CA GLU A 455 13.47 -13.77 -0.83
C GLU A 455 12.35 -12.82 -0.42
N ARG A 456 11.60 -12.30 -1.39
CA ARG A 456 10.47 -11.40 -1.16
C ARG A 456 9.26 -12.13 -0.56
N ALA A 457 8.98 -13.35 -1.02
CA ALA A 457 7.95 -14.19 -0.41
C ALA A 457 8.30 -14.58 1.03
N ALA A 458 9.53 -15.03 1.28
CA ALA A 458 10.03 -15.38 2.61
C ALA A 458 10.04 -14.17 3.55
N LEU A 459 10.42 -12.98 3.06
CA LEU A 459 10.35 -11.73 3.83
C LEU A 459 8.92 -11.45 4.29
N ALA A 460 7.95 -11.52 3.37
CA ALA A 460 6.55 -11.27 3.68
C ALA A 460 6.04 -12.26 4.75
N LEU A 461 6.25 -13.56 4.54
CA LEU A 461 5.85 -14.60 5.49
C LEU A 461 6.54 -14.43 6.85
N GLY A 462 7.86 -14.23 6.87
CA GLY A 462 8.64 -14.14 8.10
C GLY A 462 8.31 -12.91 8.96
N ARG A 463 7.89 -11.81 8.34
CA ARG A 463 7.48 -10.57 9.03
C ARG A 463 6.01 -10.60 9.49
N LEU A 464 5.15 -11.38 8.83
CA LEU A 464 3.74 -11.55 9.21
C LEU A 464 3.52 -12.65 10.25
N ALA A 465 4.39 -13.66 10.23
CA ALA A 465 4.37 -14.76 11.20
C ALA A 465 4.55 -14.24 12.64
N PRO A 466 3.93 -14.93 13.63
CA PRO A 466 4.17 -14.62 15.03
C PRO A 466 5.66 -14.73 15.37
N ARG A 467 6.11 -13.88 16.30
CA ARG A 467 7.49 -13.84 16.78
C ARG A 467 7.76 -14.89 17.83
#